data_AF-A0A803P141-F1
#
_entry.id   AF-A0A803P141-F1
#
_cell.length_a   1.000
_cell.length_b   1.000
_cell.length_c   1.000
_cell.angle_alpha   90.00
_cell.angle_beta   90.00
_cell.angle_gamma   90.00
#
_symmetry.space_group_name_H-M   'P 1'
#
loop_
_entity.id
_entity.type
_entity.pdbx_description
1 polymer ?
#
loop_
_entity_poly.entity_id
_entity_poly.type
_entity_poly.pdbx_seq_one_letter_code
_entity_poly.pdbx_strand_id
1 'polypeptide(L)'
;MADEIDLTGDGGVLKKIVRHAKADAVGPTEDFPLVDVHYEGILSETGDVFDTTREDNTVFSFEVGKGAVIKAWDIALRTMKVGEIAKITCKPDYAYGSAGSPPDIPPE
;
A
#
# COMPACT_ATOMS: atom_id res chain seq x y z
N MET A 1 -10.75 12.88 13.81
CA MET A 1 -9.76 12.93 12.72
C MET A 1 -9.03 11.60 12.77
N ALA A 2 -8.94 10.85 11.67
CA ALA A 2 -8.17 9.60 11.72
C ALA A 2 -6.69 9.96 11.82
N ASP A 3 -6.09 9.63 12.95
CA ASP A 3 -4.66 9.81 13.19
C ASP A 3 -3.86 8.98 12.19
N GLU A 4 -2.80 9.58 11.66
CA GLU A 4 -1.85 8.90 10.80
C GLU A 4 -0.94 8.03 11.66
N ILE A 5 -0.77 6.77 11.25
CA ILE A 5 -0.01 5.76 11.98
C ILE A 5 1.32 5.58 11.25
N ASP A 6 2.42 5.89 11.92
CA ASP A 6 3.75 5.54 11.44
C ASP A 6 4.01 4.05 11.70
N LEU A 7 4.03 3.26 10.63
CA LEU A 7 4.21 1.81 10.70
C LEU A 7 5.68 1.41 10.84
N THR A 8 6.60 2.34 10.59
CA THR A 8 8.05 2.10 10.53
C THR A 8 8.80 2.79 11.66
N GLY A 9 8.21 3.84 12.26
CA GLY A 9 8.80 4.65 13.33
C GLY A 9 9.79 5.72 12.86
N ASP A 10 10.15 5.72 11.58
CA ASP A 10 11.05 6.69 10.92
C ASP A 10 10.30 7.58 9.91
N GLY A 11 8.96 7.53 9.89
CA GLY A 11 8.09 8.16 8.92
C GLY A 11 8.24 7.62 7.50
N GLY A 12 8.82 6.44 7.32
CA GLY A 12 9.00 5.78 6.03
C GLY A 12 7.70 5.27 5.41
N VAL A 13 6.81 4.70 6.23
CA VAL A 13 5.50 4.22 5.82
C VAL A 13 4.44 4.72 6.79
N LEU A 14 3.63 5.65 6.32
CA LEU A 14 2.54 6.28 7.05
C LEU A 14 1.23 5.71 6.54
N LYS A 15 0.37 5.28 7.47
CA LYS A 15 -0.94 4.70 7.15
C LYS A 15 -2.04 5.53 7.79
N LYS A 16 -3.02 5.92 6.99
CA LYS A 16 -4.25 6.56 7.46
C LYS A 16 -5.45 5.71 7.08
N ILE A 17 -6.16 5.20 8.07
CA ILE A 17 -7.38 4.42 7.83
C ILE A 17 -8.49 5.38 7.37
N VAL A 18 -9.00 5.15 6.17
CA VAL A 18 -10.12 5.90 5.57
C VAL A 18 -11.44 5.22 5.90
N ARG A 19 -11.46 3.89 5.87
CA ARG A 19 -12.60 3.07 6.26
C ARG A 19 -12.11 1.88 7.07
N HIS A 20 -12.60 1.75 8.29
CA HIS A 20 -12.32 0.58 9.11
C HIS A 20 -12.98 -0.67 8.52
N ALA A 21 -12.29 -1.81 8.65
CA ALA A 21 -12.90 -3.10 8.41
C ALA A 21 -13.97 -3.43 9.46
N LYS A 22 -14.75 -4.48 9.23
CA LYS A 22 -15.67 -5.03 10.23
C LYS A 22 -14.88 -5.58 11.43
N ALA A 23 -15.52 -5.62 12.61
CA ALA A 23 -14.85 -6.04 13.85
C ALA A 23 -14.30 -7.47 13.77
N ASP A 24 -15.03 -8.36 13.09
CA ASP A 24 -14.72 -9.76 12.82
C ASP A 24 -13.85 -9.98 11.58
N ALA A 25 -13.46 -8.91 10.88
CA ALA A 25 -12.60 -9.03 9.72
C ALA A 25 -11.20 -9.53 10.12
N VAL A 26 -10.69 -10.44 9.30
CA VAL A 26 -9.34 -11.00 9.41
C VAL A 26 -8.35 -10.19 8.58
N GLY A 27 -7.09 -10.23 8.97
CA GLY A 27 -5.97 -9.73 8.16
C GLY A 27 -5.17 -10.91 7.58
N PRO A 28 -4.24 -10.64 6.66
CA PRO A 28 -3.31 -11.66 6.19
C PRO A 28 -2.42 -12.18 7.33
N THR A 29 -2.04 -13.45 7.25
CA THR A 29 -1.13 -14.10 8.20
C THR A 29 0.03 -14.75 7.47
N GLU A 30 1.02 -15.27 8.20
CA GLU A 30 2.13 -16.00 7.56
C GLU A 30 1.67 -17.29 6.87
N ASP A 31 0.67 -17.96 7.42
CA ASP A 31 0.05 -19.15 6.82
C ASP A 31 -0.89 -18.81 5.65
N PHE A 32 -1.48 -17.61 5.65
CA PHE A 32 -2.39 -17.14 4.61
C PHE A 32 -2.00 -15.72 4.16
N PRO A 33 -0.89 -15.58 3.39
CA PRO A 33 -0.36 -14.29 2.97
C PRO A 33 -1.03 -13.77 1.69
N LEU A 34 -1.85 -14.58 1.01
CA LEU A 34 -2.48 -14.18 -0.23
C LEU A 34 -3.52 -13.08 0.02
N VAL A 35 -3.38 -11.96 -0.67
CA VAL A 35 -4.29 -10.82 -0.59
C VAL A 35 -4.76 -10.40 -1.97
N ASP A 36 -6.00 -9.96 -2.01
CA ASP A 36 -6.68 -9.39 -3.17
C ASP A 36 -6.94 -7.91 -2.88
N VAL A 37 -6.38 -7.02 -3.69
CA VAL A 37 -6.49 -5.57 -3.45
C VAL A 37 -6.97 -4.81 -4.67
N HIS A 38 -7.73 -3.76 -4.39
CA HIS A 38 -7.86 -2.62 -5.28
C HIS A 38 -7.03 -1.47 -4.73
N TYR A 39 -6.22 -0.87 -5.59
CA TYR A 39 -5.40 0.29 -5.29
C TYR A 39 -5.45 1.32 -6.40
N GLU A 40 -5.01 2.51 -6.02
CA GLU A 40 -4.75 3.66 -6.89
C GLU A 40 -3.43 4.26 -6.38
N GLY A 41 -2.42 4.25 -7.24
CA GLY A 41 -1.10 4.82 -7.00
C GLY A 41 -1.05 6.24 -7.52
N ILE A 42 -0.70 7.19 -6.65
CA ILE A 42 -0.55 8.60 -6.99
C ILE A 42 0.87 9.07 -6.69
N LEU A 43 1.42 9.91 -7.56
CA LEU A 43 2.66 10.63 -7.30
C LEU A 43 2.38 11.74 -6.29
N SER A 44 3.17 11.82 -5.22
CA SER A 44 2.98 12.81 -4.16
C SER A 44 3.25 14.25 -4.62
N GLU A 45 4.19 14.43 -5.55
CA GLU A 45 4.62 15.74 -6.04
C GLU A 45 3.58 16.38 -6.96
N THR A 46 3.05 15.61 -7.91
CA THR A 46 2.13 16.12 -8.94
C THR A 46 0.66 15.79 -8.64
N GLY A 47 0.40 14.74 -7.86
CA GLY A 47 -0.94 14.19 -7.65
C GLY A 47 -1.42 13.30 -8.80
N ASP A 48 -0.59 13.04 -9.82
CA ASP A 48 -0.96 12.22 -10.97
C ASP A 48 -1.10 10.75 -10.57
N VAL A 49 -2.16 10.10 -11.07
CA VAL A 49 -2.34 8.66 -10.95
C VAL A 49 -1.41 7.99 -11.94
N PHE A 50 -0.46 7.18 -11.45
CA PHE A 50 0.45 6.43 -12.31
C PHE A 50 -0.05 5.00 -12.58
N ASP A 51 -0.88 4.46 -11.68
CA ASP A 51 -1.40 3.10 -11.81
C ASP A 51 -2.68 2.93 -10.97
N THR A 52 -3.69 2.24 -11.52
CA THR A 52 -4.96 2.00 -10.81
C THR A 52 -5.64 0.74 -11.32
N THR A 53 -6.15 -0.02 -10.37
CA THR A 53 -6.93 -1.24 -10.66
C THR A 53 -8.43 -0.98 -10.78
N ARG A 54 -8.87 0.24 -10.49
CA ARG A 54 -10.29 0.60 -10.45
C ARG A 54 -10.89 0.85 -11.83
N GLU A 55 -10.06 1.27 -12.79
CA GLU A 55 -10.54 1.54 -14.16
C GLU A 55 -10.87 0.23 -14.88
N ASP A 56 -10.01 -0.77 -14.75
CA ASP A 56 -10.19 -2.06 -15.43
C ASP A 56 -11.03 -3.08 -14.64
N ASN A 57 -11.47 -2.73 -13.41
CA ASN A 57 -12.09 -3.64 -12.45
C ASN A 57 -11.29 -4.94 -12.24
N THR A 58 -9.98 -4.89 -12.45
CA THR A 58 -9.06 -5.99 -12.18
C THR A 58 -8.69 -5.98 -10.71
N VAL A 59 -8.52 -7.16 -10.14
CA VAL A 59 -7.98 -7.31 -8.77
C VAL A 59 -6.51 -7.63 -8.91
N PHE A 60 -5.68 -6.99 -8.09
CA PHE A 60 -4.27 -7.36 -7.98
C PHE A 60 -4.09 -8.33 -6.83
N SER A 61 -3.67 -9.56 -7.16
CA SER A 61 -3.51 -10.67 -6.22
C SER A 61 -2.02 -11.01 -6.05
N PHE A 62 -1.54 -11.05 -4.81
CA PHE A 62 -0.15 -11.38 -4.51
C PHE A 62 0.00 -11.86 -3.06
N GLU A 63 1.15 -12.45 -2.73
CA GLU A 63 1.50 -12.86 -1.36
C GLU A 63 2.19 -11.71 -0.62
N VAL A 64 1.53 -11.16 0.40
CA VAL A 64 2.08 -10.07 1.20
C VAL A 64 3.25 -10.54 2.05
N GLY A 65 4.30 -9.72 2.07
CA GLY A 65 5.45 -9.92 2.94
C GLY A 65 6.44 -10.96 2.47
N LYS A 66 6.42 -11.26 1.17
CA LYS A 66 7.39 -12.10 0.46
C LYS A 66 8.33 -11.27 -0.45
N GLY A 67 8.23 -9.93 -0.42
CA GLY A 67 8.99 -9.05 -1.31
C GLY A 67 8.51 -9.08 -2.77
N ALA A 68 7.27 -9.50 -3.02
CA ALA A 68 6.66 -9.49 -4.35
C ALA A 68 6.24 -8.08 -4.80
N VAL A 69 6.13 -7.15 -3.85
CA VAL A 69 5.73 -5.75 -4.04
C VAL A 69 6.69 -4.81 -3.31
N ILE A 70 6.51 -3.50 -3.46
CA ILE A 70 7.30 -2.51 -2.73
C ILE A 70 7.21 -2.72 -1.21
N LYS A 71 8.28 -2.40 -0.49
CA LYS A 71 8.37 -2.63 0.97
C LYS A 71 7.23 -1.98 1.74
N ALA A 72 6.81 -0.78 1.32
CA ALA A 72 5.70 -0.06 1.93
C ALA A 72 4.40 -0.87 1.93
N TRP A 73 4.13 -1.59 0.84
CA TRP A 73 2.96 -2.45 0.73
C TRP A 73 3.06 -3.65 1.66
N ASP A 74 4.20 -4.34 1.64
CA ASP A 74 4.45 -5.48 2.54
C ASP A 74 4.28 -5.12 4.02
N ILE A 75 4.68 -3.91 4.40
CA ILE A 75 4.51 -3.38 5.77
C ILE A 75 3.04 -3.02 6.03
N ALA A 76 2.44 -2.22 5.15
CA ALA A 76 1.11 -1.66 5.40
C ALA A 76 0.00 -2.70 5.35
N LEU A 77 -0.02 -3.58 4.34
CA LEU A 77 -1.09 -4.55 4.13
C LEU A 77 -1.11 -5.63 5.21
N ARG A 78 0.03 -5.96 5.82
CA ARG A 78 0.08 -6.83 7.02
C ARG A 78 -0.68 -6.26 8.21
N THR A 79 -0.88 -4.94 8.27
CA THR A 79 -1.65 -4.28 9.33
C THR A 79 -3.13 -4.08 8.98
N MET A 80 -3.54 -4.43 7.75
CA MET A 80 -4.89 -4.22 7.25
C MET A 80 -5.76 -5.45 7.46
N LYS A 81 -7.07 -5.22 7.53
CA LYS A 81 -8.08 -6.27 7.55
C LYS A 81 -8.92 -6.24 6.28
N VAL A 82 -9.53 -7.38 5.95
CA VAL A 82 -10.45 -7.51 4.80
C VAL A 82 -11.55 -6.44 4.88
N GLY A 83 -11.65 -5.64 3.82
CA GLY A 83 -12.64 -4.56 3.68
C GLY A 83 -12.19 -3.20 4.21
N GLU A 84 -11.03 -3.11 4.87
CA GLU A 84 -10.39 -1.85 5.24
C GLU A 84 -10.00 -1.06 3.98
N ILE A 85 -10.15 0.27 4.05
CA ILE A 85 -9.56 1.18 3.08
C ILE A 85 -8.60 2.08 3.85
N ALA A 86 -7.36 2.17 3.39
CA ALA A 86 -6.36 3.04 3.96
C ALA A 86 -5.63 3.82 2.86
N LYS A 87 -5.19 5.03 3.19
CA LYS A 87 -4.19 5.76 2.42
C LYS A 87 -2.82 5.42 2.99
N ILE A 88 -1.90 4.99 2.13
CA ILE A 88 -0.52 4.68 2.50
C ILE A 88 0.36 5.73 1.83
N THR A 89 1.12 6.47 2.63
CA THR A 89 2.15 7.39 2.15
C THR A 89 3.50 6.77 2.46
N CYS A 90 4.36 6.66 1.46
CA CYS A 90 5.65 6.02 1.60
C CYS A 90 6.77 6.89 1.04
N LYS A 91 7.91 6.85 1.73
CA LYS A 91 9.19 7.39 1.25
C LYS A 91 9.74 6.50 0.13
N PRO A 92 10.61 7.03 -0.75
CA PRO A 92 11.12 6.28 -1.90
C PRO A 92 11.91 5.04 -1.49
N ASP A 93 12.63 5.07 -0.36
CA ASP A 93 13.40 3.93 0.16
C ASP A 93 12.53 2.70 0.47
N TYR A 94 11.22 2.95 0.69
CA TYR A 94 10.19 1.94 0.91
C TYR A 94 9.35 1.66 -0.35
N ALA A 95 9.60 2.38 -1.44
CA ALA A 95 8.96 2.27 -2.74
C ALA A 95 9.99 1.89 -3.82
N TYR A 96 10.33 2.83 -4.72
CA TYR A 96 11.16 2.60 -5.91
C TYR A 96 12.59 3.17 -5.79
N GLY A 97 12.89 3.89 -4.72
CA GLY A 97 14.20 4.49 -4.46
C GLY A 97 14.69 5.41 -5.58
N SER A 98 15.99 5.64 -5.61
CA SER A 98 16.65 6.41 -6.68
C SER A 98 16.68 5.71 -8.04
N ALA A 99 16.18 4.48 -8.14
CA ALA A 99 16.00 3.81 -9.42
C ALA A 99 14.71 4.27 -10.14
N GLY A 100 13.69 4.67 -9.37
CA GLY A 100 12.34 4.92 -9.90
C GLY A 100 11.74 3.67 -10.57
N SER A 101 10.74 3.90 -11.40
CA SER A 101 10.15 2.89 -12.30
C SER A 101 9.74 3.60 -13.59
N PRO A 102 10.68 3.84 -14.51
CA PRO A 102 10.40 4.57 -15.74
C PRO A 102 9.42 3.81 -16.64
N PRO A 103 8.53 4.52 -17.37
CA PRO A 103 8.46 5.99 -17.50
C PRO A 103 7.64 6.70 -16.41
N ASP A 104 6.85 5.97 -15.62
CA ASP A 104 5.76 6.55 -14.82
C ASP A 104 6.17 7.02 -13.43
N ILE A 105 7.25 6.45 -12.86
CA ILE A 105 7.74 6.81 -11.53
C ILE A 105 9.16 7.38 -11.67
N PRO A 106 9.35 8.69 -11.43
CA PRO A 106 10.66 9.30 -11.49
C PRO A 106 11.57 8.73 -10.38
N PRO A 107 12.90 8.74 -10.59
CA PRO A 107 13.84 8.47 -9.52
C PRO A 107 13.81 9.61 -8.47
N GLU A 108 13.91 9.24 -7.19
CA GLU A 108 14.06 10.20 -6.08
C GLU A 108 15.53 10.46 -5.71
#